data_AF-A0A7W2MFE5-F1
#
_entry.id   AF-A0A7W2MFE5-F1
#
_cell.length_a   1.000
_cell.length_b   1.000
_cell.length_c   1.000
_cell.angle_alpha   90.00
_cell.angle_beta   90.00
_cell.angle_gamma   90.00
#
_symmetry.space_group_name_H-M   'P 1'
#
loop_
_entity.id
_entity.type
_entity.pdbx_description
1 polymer ?
#
loop_
_entity_poly.entity_id
_entity_poly.type
_entity_poly.pdbx_seq_one_letter_code
_entity_poly.pdbx_strand_id
1 'polypeptide(L)'
;MSSIHFVERLENFQLVDQESNEWESGFWIVTLENAQKLIDGDIYLHSGQNEPSFCGGVIIGFRVVKRNEREKVVFRFRRTNEHEGLITSTEGWGNEQKRVWV
;
A
#
# COMPACT_ATOMS: atom_id res chain seq x y z
N MET A 1 -9.32 -8.14 -8.13
CA MET A 1 -9.16 -6.67 -8.13
C MET A 1 -7.68 -6.36 -8.29
N SER A 2 -7.31 -5.15 -8.73
CA SER A 2 -5.91 -4.76 -8.76
C SER A 2 -5.38 -4.69 -7.33
N SER A 3 -4.11 -5.00 -7.12
CA SER A 3 -3.49 -4.89 -5.80
C SER A 3 -2.06 -4.38 -5.85
N ILE A 4 -1.63 -3.81 -4.74
CA ILE A 4 -0.25 -3.41 -4.50
C ILE A 4 0.24 -3.95 -3.16
N HIS A 5 1.39 -4.60 -3.19
CA HIS A 5 2.10 -5.06 -2.01
C HIS A 5 3.32 -4.17 -1.81
N PHE A 6 3.56 -3.76 -0.56
CA PHE A 6 4.70 -2.94 -0.16
C PHE A 6 5.50 -3.61 0.95
N VAL A 7 6.81 -3.42 0.92
CA VAL A 7 7.70 -3.72 2.04
C VAL A 7 7.85 -2.45 2.89
N GLU A 8 7.13 -2.38 4.00
CA GLU A 8 7.15 -1.27 4.97
C GLU A 8 7.92 -1.71 6.22
N ARG A 9 9.16 -1.23 6.35
CA ARG A 9 10.08 -1.58 7.45
C ARG A 9 10.21 -0.50 8.50
N LEU A 10 9.65 0.68 8.25
CA LEU A 10 9.81 1.86 9.08
C LEU A 10 8.54 2.18 9.87
N GLU A 11 7.52 1.32 9.78
CA GLU A 11 6.21 1.49 10.42
C GLU A 11 5.58 2.86 10.09
N ASN A 12 5.85 3.37 8.88
CA ASN A 12 5.37 4.67 8.41
C ASN A 12 3.92 4.61 7.89
N PHE A 13 3.02 3.95 8.62
CA PHE A 13 1.58 3.93 8.34
C PHE A 13 0.83 4.40 9.58
N GLN A 14 -0.28 5.10 9.38
CA GLN A 14 -0.95 5.79 10.49
C GLN A 14 -2.47 5.83 10.31
N LEU A 15 -3.19 5.76 11.41
CA LEU A 15 -4.63 5.99 11.45
C LEU A 15 -4.89 7.48 11.19
N VAL A 16 -5.73 7.79 10.21
CA VAL A 16 -6.12 9.17 9.88
C VAL A 16 -7.57 9.47 10.22
N ASP A 17 -8.42 8.45 10.30
CA ASP A 17 -9.79 8.57 10.78
C ASP A 17 -10.21 7.28 11.50
N GLN A 18 -10.53 7.42 12.79
CA GLN A 18 -10.91 6.31 13.66
C GLN A 18 -12.34 5.81 13.40
N GLU A 19 -13.27 6.68 13.02
CA GLU A 19 -14.68 6.31 12.84
C GLU A 19 -14.86 5.46 11.58
N SER A 20 -14.17 5.84 10.50
CA SER A 20 -14.23 5.15 9.22
C SER A 20 -13.15 4.07 9.05
N ASN A 21 -12.28 3.89 10.07
CA ASN A 21 -11.11 3.01 10.09
C ASN A 21 -10.18 3.21 8.87
N GLU A 22 -9.85 4.47 8.60
CA GLU A 22 -9.04 4.87 7.47
C GLU A 22 -7.61 5.17 7.89
N TRP A 23 -6.69 4.67 7.08
CA TRP A 23 -5.27 4.69 7.32
C TRP A 23 -4.55 5.28 6.13
N GLU A 24 -3.37 5.85 6.39
CA GLU A 24 -2.41 6.21 5.36
C GLU A 24 -1.21 5.29 5.40
N SER A 25 -0.69 4.94 4.22
CA SER A 25 0.55 4.18 4.08
C SER A 25 1.79 5.09 4.13
N GLY A 26 2.97 4.48 3.95
CA GLY A 26 4.24 5.20 3.80
C GLY A 26 4.36 6.01 2.51
N PHE A 27 5.60 6.34 2.15
CA PHE A 27 5.92 7.22 1.02
C PHE A 27 6.51 6.45 -0.16
N TRP A 28 5.67 6.14 -1.15
CA TRP A 28 6.02 5.19 -2.21
C TRP A 28 6.39 5.86 -3.54
N ILE A 29 7.31 5.25 -4.29
CA ILE A 29 7.58 5.64 -5.68
C ILE A 29 6.62 4.90 -6.59
N VAL A 30 5.45 5.51 -6.81
CA VAL A 30 4.42 5.03 -7.72
C VAL A 30 4.04 6.18 -8.64
N THR A 31 3.89 5.90 -9.95
CA THR A 31 3.42 6.93 -10.89
C THR A 31 1.96 7.25 -10.63
N LEU A 32 1.54 8.49 -10.91
CA LEU A 32 0.15 8.92 -10.71
C LEU A 32 -0.85 8.04 -11.47
N GLU A 33 -0.51 7.65 -12.70
CA GLU A 33 -1.32 6.73 -13.50
C GLU A 33 -1.55 5.39 -12.79
N ASN A 34 -0.50 4.80 -12.21
CA ASN A 34 -0.61 3.53 -11.50
C ASN A 34 -1.36 3.69 -10.17
N ALA A 35 -1.14 4.79 -9.44
CA ALA A 35 -1.88 5.08 -8.22
C ALA A 35 -3.38 5.24 -8.49
N GLN A 36 -3.75 5.88 -9.59
CA GLN A 36 -5.13 6.02 -10.01
C GLN A 36 -5.78 4.69 -10.38
N LYS A 37 -5.05 3.77 -11.03
CA LYS A 37 -5.52 2.41 -11.36
C LYS A 37 -5.68 1.48 -10.15
N LEU A 38 -5.17 1.89 -8.99
CA LEU A 38 -5.24 1.13 -7.74
C LEU A 38 -6.40 1.57 -6.83
N ILE A 39 -7.12 2.64 -7.16
CA ILE A 39 -8.36 3.00 -6.45
C ILE A 39 -9.36 1.85 -6.54
N ASP A 40 -10.03 1.56 -5.42
CA ASP A 40 -10.91 0.39 -5.22
C ASP A 40 -10.19 -0.98 -5.30
N GLY A 41 -8.86 -0.98 -5.44
CA GLY A 41 -8.02 -2.15 -5.31
C GLY A 41 -7.48 -2.33 -3.89
N ASP A 42 -6.64 -3.35 -3.72
CA ASP A 42 -6.13 -3.75 -2.42
C ASP A 42 -4.71 -3.24 -2.16
N ILE A 43 -4.42 -2.86 -0.92
CA ILE A 43 -3.07 -2.58 -0.43
C ILE A 43 -2.69 -3.56 0.67
N TYR A 44 -1.45 -4.07 0.60
CA TYR A 44 -0.88 -4.96 1.60
C TYR A 44 0.50 -4.44 2.04
N LEU A 45 0.71 -4.33 3.35
CA LEU A 45 1.97 -3.91 3.95
C LEU A 45 2.65 -5.11 4.61
N HIS A 46 3.89 -5.38 4.20
CA HIS A 46 4.71 -6.50 4.65
C HIS A 46 5.99 -5.99 5.30
N SER A 47 6.53 -6.71 6.28
CA SER A 47 7.86 -6.42 6.83
C SER A 47 9.00 -6.86 5.88
N GLY A 48 8.69 -7.79 4.97
CA GLY A 48 9.59 -8.29 3.93
C GLY A 48 8.84 -8.97 2.78
N GLN A 49 9.51 -9.23 1.66
CA GLN A 49 8.87 -9.78 0.45
C GLN A 49 8.28 -11.20 0.64
N ASN A 50 8.80 -11.95 1.61
CA ASN A 50 8.35 -13.32 1.95
C ASN A 50 7.56 -13.37 3.26
N GLU A 51 7.29 -12.22 3.87
CA GLU A 51 6.63 -12.13 5.15
C GLU A 51 5.12 -11.93 4.96
N PRO A 52 4.29 -12.41 5.88
CA PRO A 52 2.86 -12.12 5.86
C PRO A 52 2.61 -10.61 5.94
N SER A 53 1.54 -10.16 5.32
CA SER A 53 1.06 -8.78 5.51
C SER A 53 0.70 -8.56 6.98
N PHE A 54 1.23 -7.51 7.58
CA PHE A 54 0.86 -7.14 8.96
C PHE A 54 -0.29 -6.13 8.98
N CYS A 55 -0.58 -5.50 7.85
CA CYS A 55 -1.66 -4.53 7.68
C CYS A 55 -2.06 -4.47 6.20
N GLY A 56 -3.30 -4.08 5.92
CA GLY A 56 -3.77 -3.85 4.57
C GLY A 56 -5.24 -3.45 4.53
N GLY A 57 -5.76 -3.28 3.32
CA GLY A 57 -7.17 -2.95 3.11
C GLY A 57 -7.46 -2.44 1.70
N VAL A 58 -8.62 -1.80 1.55
CA VAL A 58 -9.08 -1.29 0.26
C VAL A 58 -8.66 0.17 0.09
N ILE A 59 -8.00 0.47 -1.03
CA ILE A 59 -7.55 1.82 -1.37
C ILE A 59 -8.76 2.69 -1.74
N ILE A 60 -8.94 3.78 -1.00
CA ILE A 60 -10.02 4.74 -1.21
C ILE A 60 -9.53 6.08 -1.79
N GLY A 61 -8.21 6.27 -1.84
CA GLY A 61 -7.61 7.49 -2.34
C GLY A 61 -6.09 7.46 -2.28
N PHE A 62 -5.47 8.51 -2.81
CA PHE A 62 -4.06 8.78 -2.59
C PHE A 62 -3.80 10.27 -2.62
N ARG A 63 -2.67 10.68 -2.05
CA ARG A 63 -2.13 12.04 -2.18
C ARG A 63 -0.68 11.99 -2.59
N VAL A 64 -0.24 13.08 -3.21
CA VAL A 64 1.15 13.25 -3.65
C VAL A 64 1.86 14.18 -2.68
N VAL A 65 3.06 13.80 -2.26
CA VAL A 65 3.94 14.68 -1.51
C VAL A 65 5.29 14.80 -2.20
N LYS A 66 5.91 15.97 -2.06
CA LYS A 66 7.29 16.18 -2.50
C LYS A 66 8.23 15.92 -1.32
N ARG A 67 9.11 14.93 -1.46
CA ARG A 67 10.17 14.60 -0.48
C ARG A 67 11.49 14.39 -1.20
N ASN A 68 12.55 15.04 -0.72
CA ASN A 68 13.89 14.96 -1.33
C ASN A 68 13.85 15.18 -2.85
N GLU A 69 13.14 16.24 -3.26
CA GLU A 69 12.94 16.63 -4.67
C GLU A 69 12.19 15.62 -5.56
N ARG A 70 11.68 14.53 -4.99
CA ARG A 70 10.91 13.51 -5.70
C ARG A 70 9.46 13.49 -5.23
N GLU A 71 8.56 13.24 -6.15
CA GLU A 71 7.16 12.96 -5.82
C GLU A 71 7.03 11.55 -5.24
N LYS A 72 6.24 11.45 -4.18
CA LYS A 72 5.91 10.22 -3.48
C LYS A 72 4.41 10.12 -3.32
N VAL A 73 3.88 8.92 -3.47
CA VAL A 73 2.47 8.62 -3.28
C VAL A 73 2.27 8.08 -1.86
N VAL A 74 1.27 8.63 -1.17
CA VAL A 74 0.74 8.12 0.09
C VAL A 74 -0.67 7.63 -0.20
N PHE A 75 -0.93 6.34 0.02
CA PHE A 75 -2.27 5.78 -0.20
C PHE A 75 -3.11 5.95 1.06
N ARG A 76 -4.36 6.36 0.89
CA ARG A 76 -5.40 6.31 1.92
C ARG A 76 -6.24 5.06 1.68
N PHE A 77 -6.43 4.25 2.69
CA PHE A 77 -7.12 2.97 2.58
C PHE A 77 -7.97 2.69 3.82
N ARG A 78 -9.07 1.95 3.64
CA ARG A 78 -9.86 1.41 4.76
C ARG A 78 -9.27 0.09 5.18
N ARG A 79 -8.74 0.02 6.40
CA ARG A 79 -8.10 -1.20 6.92
C ARG A 79 -9.14 -2.30 7.12
N THR A 80 -8.79 -3.54 6.77
CA THR A 80 -9.63 -4.70 7.07
C THR A 80 -8.78 -5.89 7.51
N ASN A 81 -9.35 -6.73 8.38
CA ASN A 81 -8.65 -7.91 8.92
C ASN A 81 -8.39 -8.98 7.85
N GLU A 82 -9.15 -8.97 6.76
CA GLU A 82 -9.00 -9.92 5.64
C GLU A 82 -7.67 -9.73 4.89
N HIS A 83 -7.02 -8.58 5.06
CA HIS A 83 -5.76 -8.24 4.40
C HIS A 83 -4.53 -8.50 5.26
N GLU A 84 -4.70 -9.11 6.45
CA GLU A 84 -3.62 -9.44 7.38
C GLU A 84 -3.29 -10.94 7.34
N GLY A 85 -2.03 -11.29 7.57
CA GLY A 85 -1.56 -12.67 7.56
C GLY A 85 -1.34 -13.26 6.17
N LEU A 86 -1.45 -12.48 5.10
CA LEU A 86 -1.37 -12.97 3.72
C LEU A 86 0.05 -12.93 3.17
N ILE A 87 0.50 -14.04 2.58
CA ILE A 87 1.77 -14.13 1.89
C ILE A 87 1.50 -14.10 0.38
N THR A 88 2.18 -13.21 -0.34
CA THR A 88 2.10 -13.12 -1.80
C THR A 88 3.24 -13.92 -2.44
N SER A 89 3.09 -14.31 -3.71
CA SER A 89 4.17 -15.00 -4.44
C SER A 89 5.42 -14.13 -4.59
N THR A 90 6.60 -14.75 -4.67
CA THR A 90 7.88 -14.07 -4.89
C THR A 90 8.00 -13.43 -6.27
N GLU A 91 7.27 -13.96 -7.25
CA GLU A 91 7.25 -13.43 -8.61
C GLU A 91 6.59 -12.03 -8.68
N GLY A 92 7.19 -11.13 -9.44
CA GLY A 92 6.67 -9.78 -9.68
C GLY A 92 7.08 -8.72 -8.64
N TRP A 93 7.85 -9.09 -7.61
CA TRP A 93 8.48 -8.11 -6.73
C TRP A 93 9.57 -7.32 -7.46
N GLY A 94 9.48 -5.99 -7.36
CA GLY A 94 10.65 -5.11 -7.49
C GLY A 94 11.40 -5.01 -6.16
N ASN A 95 12.11 -3.89 -5.92
CA ASN A 95 12.81 -3.70 -4.64
C ASN A 95 11.88 -3.76 -3.43
N GLU A 96 10.91 -2.85 -3.35
CA GLU A 96 10.04 -2.69 -2.16
C GLU A 96 8.55 -2.79 -2.51
N GLN A 97 8.21 -3.09 -3.76
CA GLN A 97 6.82 -3.11 -4.20
C GLN A 97 6.55 -4.17 -5.28
N LYS A 98 5.34 -4.72 -5.25
CA LYS A 98 4.77 -5.60 -6.26
C LYS A 98 3.37 -5.10 -6.60
N ARG A 99 3.00 -5.15 -7.88
CA ARG A 99 1.66 -4.80 -8.35
C ARG A 99 1.05 -5.98 -9.09
N VAL A 100 -0.22 -6.25 -8.84
CA VAL A 100 -1.00 -7.26 -9.54
C VAL A 100 -2.15 -6.54 -10.23
N TRP A 101 -2.27 -6.74 -11.54
CA TRP A 101 -3.34 -6.18 -12.36
C TRP A 101 -4.31 -7.30 -12.74
N VAL A 102 -5.60 -6.98 -12.77
CA VAL A 102 -6.67 -7.84 -13.29
C VAL A 102 -7.23 -7.30 -14.60
#